data_AF-A0AAE0T554-F1
#
_entry.id   AF-A0AAE0T554-F1
#
_cell.length_a   1.000
_cell.length_b   1.000
_cell.length_c   1.000
_cell.angle_alpha   90.00
_cell.angle_beta   90.00
_cell.angle_gamma   90.00
#
_symmetry.space_group_name_H-M   'P 1'
#
loop_
_entity.id
_entity.type
_entity.pdbx_description
1 polymer ?
#
loop_
_entity_poly.entity_id
_entity_poly.type
_entity_poly.pdbx_seq_one_letter_code
_entity_poly.pdbx_strand_id
1 'polypeptide(L)'
;MLGPIGTGKSSFFNTINSTFQERIAKRSMSGSDISSMTKKYREYPIWSPRNDSELNFRLCDTCGIVVNGPPDLADLDQLVEGHVPDGYEFSEKLIDKNIKGFISNPALQDKVHCVAYVFAANSLKTIDEITWFKLNELQRRLHIRVKEAVDFVSQKLNVDPGDVMPIKNYESESMVNNTISSLAMQALDRMLGYASDYMENKHHLMQQTQS
;
A
#
# COMPACT_ATOMS: atom_id res chain seq x y z
N MET A 1 -3.05 7.06 -2.64
CA MET A 1 -2.94 7.76 -1.33
C MET A 1 -4.33 8.02 -0.80
N LEU A 2 -4.58 7.86 0.50
CA LEU A 2 -5.90 8.06 1.10
C LEU A 2 -5.83 9.05 2.26
N GLY A 3 -6.95 9.71 2.56
CA GLY A 3 -7.04 10.64 3.69
C GLY A 3 -8.13 11.69 3.51
N PRO A 4 -8.47 12.46 4.56
CA PRO A 4 -9.51 13.48 4.53
C PRO A 4 -9.32 14.53 3.42
N ILE A 5 -10.35 15.32 3.13
CA ILE A 5 -10.24 16.46 2.22
C ILE A 5 -9.23 17.48 2.78
N GLY A 6 -8.49 18.15 1.89
CA GLY A 6 -7.59 19.24 2.27
C GLY A 6 -6.30 18.78 2.94
N THR A 7 -6.03 17.47 3.03
CA THR A 7 -4.81 16.97 3.69
C THR A 7 -3.54 17.04 2.85
N GLY A 8 -3.63 17.56 1.62
CA GLY A 8 -2.48 17.72 0.74
C GLY A 8 -2.07 16.48 -0.05
N LYS A 9 -2.96 15.48 -0.21
CA LYS A 9 -2.70 14.28 -1.06
C LYS A 9 -2.18 14.63 -2.45
N SER A 10 -2.91 15.47 -3.19
CA SER A 10 -2.51 15.89 -4.54
C SER A 10 -1.25 16.78 -4.53
N SER A 11 -1.05 17.57 -3.48
CA SER A 11 0.20 18.35 -3.31
C SER A 11 1.40 17.43 -3.09
N PHE A 12 1.26 16.39 -2.26
CA PHE A 12 2.29 15.39 -2.00
C PHE A 12 2.62 14.62 -3.29
N PHE A 13 1.61 14.25 -4.07
CA PHE A 13 1.81 13.69 -5.41
C PHE A 13 2.62 14.63 -6.31
N ASN A 14 2.24 15.91 -6.41
CA ASN A 14 2.94 16.88 -7.25
C ASN A 14 4.41 17.03 -6.85
N THR A 15 4.70 16.99 -5.55
CA THR A 15 6.06 16.99 -5.02
C THR A 15 6.82 15.77 -5.51
N ILE A 16 6.29 14.55 -5.33
CA ILE A 16 6.97 13.32 -5.80
C ILE A 16 7.19 13.39 -7.31
N ASN A 17 6.15 13.70 -8.07
CA ASN A 17 6.22 13.73 -9.52
C ASN A 17 7.25 14.76 -10.03
N SER A 18 7.34 15.93 -9.42
CA SER A 18 8.32 16.95 -9.79
C SER A 18 9.76 16.54 -9.44
N THR A 19 9.95 15.85 -8.31
CA THR A 19 11.26 15.31 -7.91
C THR A 19 11.74 14.24 -8.88
N PHE A 20 10.89 13.31 -9.29
CA PHE A 20 11.27 12.24 -10.21
C PHE A 20 11.43 12.72 -11.67
N GLN A 21 10.71 13.75 -12.10
CA GLN A 21 10.78 14.26 -13.48
C GLN A 21 11.84 15.36 -13.69
N GLU A 22 12.58 15.78 -12.66
CA GLU A 22 13.54 16.92 -12.65
C GLU A 22 13.00 18.23 -13.27
N ARG A 23 11.68 18.34 -13.41
CA ARG A 23 10.94 19.47 -13.96
C ARG A 23 9.71 19.67 -13.10
N ILE A 24 9.26 20.92 -12.95
CA ILE A 24 8.01 21.22 -12.24
C ILE A 24 6.86 20.61 -13.05
N ALA A 25 6.45 19.40 -12.69
CA ALA A 25 5.39 18.69 -13.35
C ALA A 25 4.05 19.19 -12.81
N LYS A 26 3.64 20.38 -13.24
CA LYS A 26 2.33 20.95 -12.90
C LYS A 26 1.24 20.21 -13.70
N ARG A 27 0.83 19.03 -13.22
CA ARG A 27 -0.22 18.21 -13.85
C ARG A 27 -1.42 17.92 -12.95
N SER A 28 -1.52 18.53 -11.77
CA SER A 28 -2.79 18.63 -11.04
C SER A 28 -3.04 20.05 -10.56
N MET A 29 -4.31 20.45 -10.55
CA MET A 29 -4.76 21.78 -10.15
C MET A 29 -4.75 21.85 -8.62
N SER A 30 -3.66 22.35 -8.03
CA SER A 30 -3.60 22.67 -6.60
C SER A 30 -4.38 23.97 -6.37
N GLY A 31 -5.71 23.87 -6.32
CA GLY A 31 -6.61 24.97 -6.00
C GLY A 31 -6.89 25.03 -4.50
N SER A 32 -6.80 26.24 -3.93
CA SER A 32 -7.31 26.59 -2.60
C SER A 32 -8.84 26.78 -2.59
N ASP A 33 -9.51 26.49 -3.71
CA ASP A 33 -10.95 26.66 -3.86
C ASP A 33 -11.68 25.39 -3.45
N ILE A 34 -12.67 25.56 -2.58
CA ILE A 34 -13.55 24.52 -2.03
C ILE A 34 -14.30 23.74 -3.15
N SER A 35 -14.29 24.24 -4.40
CA SER A 35 -14.85 23.60 -5.60
C SER A 35 -13.86 22.74 -6.42
N SER A 36 -12.56 22.80 -6.13
CA SER A 36 -11.47 22.13 -6.89
C SER A 36 -11.11 20.74 -6.36
N MET A 37 -12.07 20.08 -5.70
CA MET A 37 -11.87 18.77 -5.09
C MET A 37 -11.61 17.70 -6.15
N THR A 38 -10.52 16.94 -6.03
CA THR A 38 -10.31 15.71 -6.81
C THR A 38 -11.52 14.80 -6.60
N LYS A 39 -12.34 14.60 -7.64
CA LYS A 39 -13.45 13.63 -7.66
C LYS A 39 -13.08 12.31 -8.34
N LYS A 40 -11.94 12.29 -9.04
CA LYS A 40 -11.52 11.18 -9.88
C LYS A 40 -10.39 10.38 -9.24
N TYR A 41 -10.46 9.07 -9.38
CA TYR A 41 -9.32 8.19 -9.26
C TYR A 41 -8.38 8.44 -10.45
N ARG A 42 -7.09 8.62 -10.17
CA ARG A 42 -6.08 8.83 -11.19
C ARG A 42 -4.82 8.04 -10.91
N GLU A 43 -4.33 7.34 -11.92
CA GLU A 43 -3.07 6.61 -11.90
C GLU A 43 -1.99 7.39 -12.65
N TYR A 44 -0.82 7.51 -12.04
CA TYR A 44 0.29 8.25 -12.61
C TYR A 44 1.55 7.38 -12.66
N PRO A 45 2.02 7.03 -13.86
CA PRO A 45 3.30 6.36 -14.02
C PRO A 45 4.44 7.30 -13.67
N ILE A 46 5.46 6.76 -13.00
CA ILE A 46 6.66 7.51 -12.64
C ILE A 46 7.76 7.19 -13.64
N TRP A 47 8.41 8.23 -14.15
CA TRP A 47 9.47 8.12 -15.14
C TRP A 47 10.83 8.28 -14.46
N SER A 48 11.78 7.46 -14.87
CA SER A 48 13.16 7.58 -14.47
C SER A 48 13.90 8.50 -15.45
N PRO A 49 14.50 9.60 -14.96
CA PRO A 49 15.22 10.55 -15.81
C PRO A 49 16.56 9.97 -16.31
N ARG A 50 17.09 8.91 -15.67
CA ARG A 50 18.41 8.34 -16.00
C ARG A 50 18.41 7.54 -17.30
N ASN A 51 17.28 6.90 -17.63
CA ASN A 51 17.17 5.94 -18.73
C ASN A 51 15.94 6.17 -19.61
N ASP A 52 15.23 7.29 -19.40
CA ASP A 52 14.00 7.67 -20.13
C ASP A 52 12.97 6.53 -20.20
N SER A 53 12.85 5.79 -19.10
CA SER A 53 11.92 4.66 -18.99
C SER A 53 10.95 4.86 -17.84
N GLU A 54 9.77 4.26 -17.98
CA GLU A 54 8.83 4.13 -16.88
C GLU A 54 9.42 3.21 -15.78
N LEU A 55 9.21 3.58 -14.53
CA LEU A 55 9.49 2.74 -13.37
C LEU A 55 8.33 1.78 -13.14
N ASN A 56 8.62 0.60 -12.59
CA ASN A 56 7.61 -0.43 -12.33
C ASN A 56 6.66 -0.12 -11.16
N PHE A 57 6.44 1.15 -10.84
CA PHE A 57 5.47 1.58 -9.84
C PHE A 57 4.74 2.84 -10.29
N ARG A 58 3.48 2.95 -9.83
CA ARG A 58 2.56 4.03 -10.16
C ARG A 58 2.06 4.66 -8.87
N LEU A 59 1.84 5.97 -8.90
CA LEU A 59 1.18 6.68 -7.80
C LEU A 59 -0.27 6.92 -8.14
N CYS A 60 -1.15 6.63 -7.18
CA CYS A 60 -2.58 6.85 -7.35
C CYS A 60 -3.06 8.01 -6.50
N ASP A 61 -3.73 8.99 -7.13
CA ASP A 61 -4.46 10.05 -6.44
C ASP A 61 -5.96 9.70 -6.36
N THR A 62 -6.56 10.00 -5.22
CA THR A 62 -7.97 9.70 -4.95
C THR A 62 -8.67 10.95 -4.40
N CYS A 63 -10.00 10.95 -4.49
CA CYS A 63 -10.79 11.91 -3.72
C CYS A 63 -10.54 11.77 -2.21
N GLY A 64 -10.85 12.83 -1.47
CA GLY A 64 -10.74 12.83 -0.01
C GLY A 64 -11.83 11.99 0.63
N ILE A 65 -11.48 11.29 1.72
CA ILE A 65 -12.46 10.56 2.52
C ILE A 65 -13.33 11.56 3.28
N VAL A 66 -14.64 11.33 3.23
CA VAL A 66 -15.66 12.12 3.92
C VAL A 66 -16.63 11.22 4.69
N VAL A 67 -17.35 11.84 5.61
CA VAL A 67 -18.38 11.22 6.46
C VAL A 67 -19.45 10.53 5.60
N ASN A 68 -20.26 11.32 4.90
CA ASN A 68 -21.42 10.87 4.12
C ASN A 68 -21.24 11.19 2.65
N GLY A 69 -20.24 10.57 2.03
CA GLY A 69 -19.95 10.73 0.62
C GLY A 69 -18.90 9.73 0.16
N PRO A 70 -18.67 9.68 -1.16
CA PRO A 70 -17.73 8.72 -1.70
C PRO A 70 -16.28 9.19 -1.50
N PRO A 71 -15.32 8.25 -1.44
CA PRO A 71 -15.52 6.82 -1.64
C PRO A 71 -16.06 6.15 -0.36
N ASP A 72 -16.93 5.17 -0.54
CA ASP A 72 -17.31 4.25 0.54
C ASP A 72 -16.22 3.20 0.79
N LEU A 73 -16.28 2.50 1.93
CA LEU A 73 -15.41 1.36 2.21
C LEU A 73 -15.47 0.30 1.11
N ALA A 74 -16.66 -0.01 0.58
CA ALA A 74 -16.79 -0.98 -0.50
C ALA A 74 -16.11 -0.50 -1.79
N ASP A 75 -16.15 0.80 -2.09
CA ASP A 75 -15.45 1.37 -3.24
C ASP A 75 -13.93 1.27 -3.06
N LEU A 76 -13.43 1.50 -1.85
CA LEU A 76 -12.02 1.37 -1.51
C LEU A 76 -11.53 -0.08 -1.63
N ASP A 77 -12.37 -1.07 -1.30
CA ASP A 77 -12.03 -2.48 -1.53
C ASP A 77 -11.91 -2.79 -3.04
N GLN A 78 -12.86 -2.32 -3.86
CA GLN A 78 -12.77 -2.50 -5.31
C GLN A 78 -11.51 -1.83 -5.89
N LEU A 79 -11.17 -0.64 -5.38
CA LEU A 79 -9.97 0.09 -5.78
C LEU A 79 -8.69 -0.66 -5.39
N VAL A 80 -8.61 -1.17 -4.15
CA VAL A 80 -7.43 -1.91 -3.69
C VAL A 80 -7.21 -3.20 -4.48
N GLU A 81 -8.30 -3.90 -4.83
CA GLU A 81 -8.23 -5.12 -5.63
C GLU A 81 -7.92 -4.87 -7.11
N GLY A 82 -7.84 -3.62 -7.56
CA GLY A 82 -7.49 -3.26 -8.93
C GLY A 82 -8.67 -3.32 -9.91
N HIS A 83 -9.91 -3.30 -9.41
CA HIS A 83 -11.10 -3.37 -10.26
C HIS A 83 -11.50 -2.02 -10.88
N VAL A 84 -10.97 -0.92 -10.33
CA VAL A 84 -11.38 0.45 -10.68
C VAL A 84 -10.47 1.02 -11.79
N PRO A 85 -11.02 1.45 -12.93
CA PRO A 85 -10.20 1.97 -14.04
C PRO A 85 -9.71 3.39 -13.78
N ASP A 86 -8.56 3.75 -14.37
CA ASP A 86 -8.05 5.13 -14.35
C ASP A 86 -9.10 6.13 -14.87
N GLY A 87 -9.21 7.27 -14.18
CA GLY A 87 -10.15 8.34 -14.50
C GLY A 87 -11.57 8.11 -14.00
N TYR A 88 -11.84 7.02 -13.26
CA TYR A 88 -13.14 6.78 -12.62
C TYR A 88 -13.53 7.96 -11.71
N GLU A 89 -14.75 8.45 -11.84
CA GLU A 89 -15.29 9.51 -11.00
C GLU A 89 -16.18 8.92 -9.92
N PHE A 90 -15.81 9.15 -8.67
CA PHE A 90 -16.56 8.64 -7.53
C PHE A 90 -17.93 9.30 -7.44
N SER A 91 -18.96 8.49 -7.21
CA SER A 91 -20.35 8.90 -7.11
C SER A 91 -20.99 8.30 -5.87
N GLU A 92 -22.21 8.69 -5.53
CA GLU A 92 -22.94 8.10 -4.41
C GLU A 92 -23.30 6.62 -4.63
N LYS A 93 -23.31 6.16 -5.89
CA LYS A 93 -23.53 4.75 -6.20
C LYS A 93 -22.23 3.96 -5.97
N LEU A 94 -22.33 2.87 -5.20
CA LEU A 94 -21.24 1.92 -4.99
C LEU A 94 -20.72 1.34 -6.30
N ILE A 95 -19.41 1.12 -6.35
CA ILE A 95 -18.73 0.49 -7.47
C ILE A 95 -19.19 -0.97 -7.60
N ASP A 96 -19.75 -1.28 -8.77
CA ASP A 96 -20.14 -2.62 -9.18
C ASP A 96 -19.57 -2.93 -10.57
N LYS A 97 -19.74 -4.17 -11.02
CA LYS A 97 -19.30 -4.63 -12.34
C LYS A 97 -19.92 -3.88 -13.54
N ASN A 98 -20.92 -3.02 -13.31
CA ASN A 98 -21.63 -2.28 -14.34
C ASN A 98 -21.00 -0.89 -14.60
N ILE A 99 -20.02 -0.45 -13.80
CA ILE A 99 -19.31 0.79 -14.11
C ILE A 99 -18.55 0.65 -15.43
N LYS A 100 -18.48 1.73 -16.20
CA LYS A 100 -17.76 1.75 -17.47
C LYS A 100 -16.28 1.47 -17.24
N GLY A 101 -15.76 0.42 -17.89
CA GLY A 101 -14.34 0.05 -17.80
C GLY A 101 -13.97 -0.76 -16.56
N PHE A 102 -14.94 -1.31 -15.81
CA PHE A 102 -14.65 -2.20 -14.68
C PHE A 102 -13.71 -3.34 -15.09
N ILE A 103 -12.63 -3.53 -14.34
CA ILE A 103 -11.61 -4.54 -14.60
C ILE A 103 -12.05 -5.84 -13.90
N SER A 104 -12.66 -6.78 -14.63
CA SER A 104 -13.24 -7.98 -14.00
C SER A 104 -12.20 -8.93 -13.40
N ASN A 105 -11.01 -9.02 -13.99
CA ASN A 105 -9.93 -9.87 -13.53
C ASN A 105 -8.61 -9.07 -13.50
N PRO A 106 -8.38 -8.29 -12.43
CA PRO A 106 -7.19 -7.45 -12.30
C PRO A 106 -5.91 -8.30 -12.28
N ALA A 107 -4.91 -7.89 -13.04
CA ALA A 107 -3.58 -8.45 -12.94
C ALA A 107 -2.87 -7.90 -11.69
N LEU A 108 -1.74 -8.52 -11.30
CA LEU A 108 -0.97 -8.07 -10.13
C LEU A 108 -0.62 -6.57 -10.22
N GLN A 109 -0.21 -6.12 -11.41
CA GLN A 109 0.13 -4.71 -11.65
C GLN A 109 -1.02 -3.73 -11.40
N ASP A 110 -2.27 -4.18 -11.52
CA ASP A 110 -3.48 -3.35 -11.36
C ASP A 110 -3.87 -3.20 -9.88
N LYS A 111 -3.37 -4.09 -9.01
CA LYS A 111 -3.69 -4.07 -7.57
C LYS A 111 -2.91 -3.00 -6.83
N VAL A 112 -3.50 -2.50 -5.74
CA VAL A 112 -2.82 -1.57 -4.85
C VAL A 112 -1.86 -2.34 -3.93
N HIS A 113 -0.57 -2.09 -4.09
CA HIS A 113 0.48 -2.73 -3.31
C HIS A 113 0.79 -1.98 -2.00
N CYS A 114 0.52 -0.67 -1.95
CA CYS A 114 0.80 0.17 -0.79
C CYS A 114 -0.24 1.28 -0.64
N VAL A 115 -0.74 1.44 0.59
CA VAL A 115 -1.63 2.54 0.96
C VAL A 115 -0.89 3.50 1.86
N ALA A 116 -0.68 4.72 1.36
CA ALA A 116 -0.18 5.85 2.16
C ALA A 116 -1.37 6.67 2.68
N TYR A 117 -1.44 6.82 4.00
CA TYR A 117 -2.42 7.68 4.68
C TYR A 117 -1.85 9.08 4.89
N VAL A 118 -2.58 10.10 4.43
CA VAL A 118 -2.14 11.49 4.45
C VAL A 118 -3.07 12.33 5.30
N PHE A 119 -2.49 12.96 6.32
CA PHE A 119 -3.19 13.81 7.28
C PHE A 119 -2.52 15.18 7.39
N ALA A 120 -3.34 16.24 7.49
CA ALA A 120 -2.83 17.55 7.83
C ALA A 120 -2.64 17.64 9.35
N ALA A 121 -1.42 17.97 9.77
CA ALA A 121 -1.06 18.00 11.19
C ALA A 121 -1.90 19.00 12.01
N ASN A 122 -2.32 20.10 11.38
CA ASN A 122 -3.14 21.14 12.02
C ASN A 122 -4.62 20.76 12.18
N SER A 123 -5.10 19.70 11.51
CA SER A 123 -6.51 19.30 11.53
C SER A 123 -6.75 17.93 12.18
N LEU A 124 -5.74 17.30 12.78
CA LEU A 124 -5.86 15.94 13.34
C LEU A 124 -6.99 15.81 14.38
N LYS A 125 -7.17 16.84 15.21
CA LYS A 125 -8.20 16.88 16.27
C LYS A 125 -9.61 17.15 15.75
N THR A 126 -9.74 17.59 14.50
CA THR A 126 -11.02 17.96 13.88
C THR A 126 -11.47 16.94 12.83
N ILE A 127 -10.73 15.84 12.66
CA ILE A 127 -11.16 14.74 11.79
C ILE A 127 -12.35 14.06 12.46
N ASP A 128 -13.43 13.95 11.69
CA ASP A 128 -14.67 13.32 12.14
C ASP A 128 -14.50 11.82 12.45
N GLU A 129 -15.20 11.33 13.47
CA GLU A 129 -15.11 9.93 13.92
C GLU A 129 -15.47 8.93 12.82
N ILE A 130 -16.42 9.25 11.94
CA ILE A 130 -16.81 8.38 10.82
C ILE A 130 -15.68 8.33 9.78
N THR A 131 -14.96 9.44 9.59
CA THR A 131 -13.77 9.45 8.72
C THR A 131 -12.65 8.58 9.30
N TRP A 132 -12.39 8.68 10.62
CA TRP A 132 -11.47 7.79 11.31
C TRP A 132 -11.89 6.32 11.20
N PHE A 133 -13.18 6.03 11.40
CA PHE A 133 -13.74 4.71 11.27
C PHE A 133 -13.49 4.12 9.88
N LYS A 134 -13.76 4.85 8.80
CA LYS A 134 -13.48 4.38 7.42
C LYS A 134 -12.01 4.06 7.21
N LEU A 135 -11.10 4.90 7.69
CA LEU A 135 -9.65 4.68 7.53
C LEU A 135 -9.17 3.45 8.32
N ASN A 136 -9.61 3.31 9.57
CA ASN A 136 -9.28 2.16 10.44
C ASN A 136 -9.86 0.86 9.91
N GLU A 137 -11.09 0.88 9.42
CA GLU A 137 -11.75 -0.32 8.90
C GLU A 137 -11.08 -0.79 7.60
N LEU A 138 -10.67 0.13 6.71
CA LEU A 138 -9.85 -0.23 5.57
C LEU A 138 -8.50 -0.83 6.01
N GLN A 139 -7.83 -0.22 6.99
CA GLN A 139 -6.55 -0.74 7.50
C GLN A 139 -6.73 -2.17 8.04
N ARG A 140 -7.81 -2.43 8.78
CA ARG A 140 -8.15 -3.75 9.31
C ARG A 140 -8.36 -4.77 8.19
N ARG A 141 -9.09 -4.42 7.13
CA ARG A 141 -9.31 -5.27 5.94
C ARG A 141 -8.00 -5.57 5.21
N LEU A 142 -7.14 -4.57 5.03
CA LEU A 142 -5.80 -4.77 4.44
C LEU A 142 -4.94 -5.70 5.29
N HIS A 143 -4.98 -5.57 6.61
CA HIS A 143 -4.23 -6.45 7.52
C HIS A 143 -4.70 -7.90 7.45
N ILE A 144 -6.01 -8.13 7.33
CA ILE A 144 -6.58 -9.48 7.13
C ILE A 144 -6.03 -10.11 5.85
N ARG A 145 -5.98 -9.37 4.74
CA ARG A 145 -5.40 -9.87 3.48
C ARG A 145 -3.95 -10.31 3.62
N VAL A 146 -3.14 -9.55 4.36
CA VAL A 146 -1.74 -9.94 4.66
C VAL A 146 -1.71 -11.23 5.45
N LYS A 147 -2.59 -11.37 6.46
CA LYS A 147 -2.70 -12.60 7.24
C LYS A 147 -3.11 -13.80 6.38
N GLU A 148 -4.09 -13.65 5.49
CA GLU A 148 -4.49 -14.70 4.56
C GLU A 148 -3.35 -15.12 3.63
N ALA A 149 -2.53 -14.16 3.18
CA ALA A 149 -1.34 -14.46 2.39
C ALA A 149 -0.29 -15.26 3.19
N VAL A 150 -0.07 -14.89 4.46
CA VAL A 150 0.80 -15.62 5.39
C VAL A 150 0.29 -17.05 5.59
N ASP A 151 -1.01 -17.22 5.85
CA ASP A 151 -1.65 -18.52 6.04
C ASP A 151 -1.55 -19.39 4.77
N PHE A 152 -1.74 -18.79 3.58
CA PHE A 152 -1.58 -19.47 2.30
C PHE A 152 -0.16 -19.99 2.08
N VAL A 153 0.86 -19.15 2.32
CA VAL A 153 2.27 -19.54 2.18
C VAL A 153 2.63 -20.62 3.20
N SER A 154 2.20 -20.47 4.45
CA SER A 154 2.38 -21.47 5.52
C SER A 154 1.85 -22.84 5.10
N GLN A 155 0.61 -22.90 4.58
CA GLN A 155 0.01 -24.15 4.10
C GLN A 155 0.74 -24.73 2.88
N LYS A 156 1.18 -23.88 1.94
CA LYS A 156 1.89 -24.32 0.74
C LYS A 156 3.28 -24.88 1.03
N LEU A 157 3.97 -24.31 2.01
CA LEU A 157 5.32 -24.72 2.40
C LEU A 157 5.34 -25.73 3.56
N ASN A 158 4.19 -26.00 4.17
CA ASN A 158 4.04 -26.86 5.35
C ASN A 158 4.95 -26.41 6.52
N VAL A 159 4.90 -25.11 6.83
CA VAL A 159 5.62 -24.46 7.94
C VAL A 159 4.61 -23.76 8.86
N ASP A 160 4.99 -23.48 10.11
CA ASP A 160 4.11 -22.73 11.02
C ASP A 160 3.87 -21.30 10.49
N PRO A 161 2.65 -20.73 10.61
CA PRO A 161 2.39 -19.35 10.21
C PRO A 161 3.30 -18.33 10.90
N GLY A 162 3.74 -18.62 12.13
CA GLY A 162 4.71 -17.82 12.86
C GLY A 162 6.08 -17.76 12.20
N ASP A 163 6.43 -18.72 11.35
CA ASP A 163 7.70 -18.79 10.60
C ASP A 163 7.62 -18.05 9.26
N VAL A 164 6.42 -17.69 8.82
CA VAL A 164 6.20 -16.90 7.61
C VAL A 164 6.14 -15.43 7.99
N MET A 165 7.26 -14.74 7.84
CA MET A 165 7.34 -13.32 8.17
C MET A 165 6.99 -12.46 6.95
N PRO A 166 5.87 -11.70 6.97
CA PRO A 166 5.63 -10.69 5.95
C PRO A 166 6.64 -9.56 6.15
N ILE A 167 7.67 -9.53 5.31
CA ILE A 167 8.68 -8.48 5.33
C ILE A 167 8.19 -7.33 4.45
N LYS A 168 8.09 -6.15 5.03
CA LYS A 168 7.88 -4.92 4.27
C LYS A 168 9.21 -4.57 3.57
N ASN A 169 9.22 -4.57 2.24
CA ASN A 169 10.43 -4.32 1.46
C ASN A 169 10.85 -2.84 1.55
N TYR A 170 12.16 -2.57 1.61
CA TYR A 170 12.74 -1.21 1.67
C TYR A 170 12.71 -0.44 0.34
N GLU A 171 12.10 -1.01 -0.70
CA GLU A 171 12.28 -0.57 -2.09
C GLU A 171 11.94 0.91 -2.35
N SER A 172 11.14 1.54 -1.48
CA SER A 172 10.74 2.95 -1.59
C SER A 172 11.04 3.84 -0.37
N GLU A 173 11.90 3.41 0.55
CA GLU A 173 12.17 4.13 1.80
C GLU A 173 13.45 4.96 1.76
N SER A 174 13.31 6.29 1.82
CA SER A 174 14.44 7.22 1.75
C SER A 174 15.25 7.34 3.05
N MET A 175 14.77 6.76 4.15
CA MET A 175 15.44 6.71 5.46
C MET A 175 15.13 5.38 6.17
N VAL A 176 16.05 4.94 7.02
CA VAL A 176 15.92 3.73 7.84
C VAL A 176 14.69 3.85 8.75
N ASN A 177 13.74 2.92 8.59
CA ASN A 177 12.53 2.85 9.42
C ASN A 177 12.70 1.78 10.50
N ASN A 178 12.77 2.20 11.76
CA ASN A 178 13.03 1.29 12.90
C ASN A 178 12.07 0.11 13.00
N THR A 179 10.81 0.22 12.57
CA THR A 179 9.86 -0.90 12.58
C THR A 179 10.19 -1.92 11.49
N ILE A 180 10.61 -1.44 10.31
CA ILE A 180 10.97 -2.30 9.18
C ILE A 180 12.36 -2.90 9.39
N SER A 181 13.27 -2.12 9.95
CA SER A 181 14.55 -2.60 10.48
C SER A 181 14.32 -3.66 11.54
N SER A 182 13.39 -3.45 12.48
CA SER A 182 13.09 -4.45 13.49
C SER A 182 12.52 -5.73 12.90
N LEU A 183 11.60 -5.66 11.94
CA LEU A 183 11.02 -6.84 11.29
C LEU A 183 12.02 -7.57 10.40
N ALA A 184 12.82 -6.85 9.62
CA ALA A 184 13.88 -7.42 8.78
C ALA A 184 15.01 -8.02 9.63
N MET A 185 15.38 -7.37 10.74
CA MET A 185 16.35 -7.90 11.69
C MET A 185 15.81 -9.12 12.44
N GLN A 186 14.52 -9.14 12.82
CA GLN A 186 13.89 -10.33 13.41
C GLN A 186 13.85 -11.49 12.41
N ALA A 187 13.58 -11.22 11.13
CA ALA A 187 13.64 -12.23 10.09
C ALA A 187 15.07 -12.78 9.92
N LEU A 188 16.08 -11.89 9.90
CA LEU A 188 17.49 -12.30 9.82
C LEU A 188 17.95 -13.10 11.05
N ASP A 189 17.56 -12.67 12.26
CA ASP A 189 17.85 -13.37 13.51
C ASP A 189 17.30 -14.79 13.51
N ARG A 190 16.05 -14.97 13.06
CA ARG A 190 15.46 -16.30 12.89
C ARG A 190 16.18 -17.15 11.85
N MET A 191 16.58 -16.58 10.71
CA MET A 191 17.39 -17.29 9.71
C MET A 191 18.71 -17.80 10.29
N LEU A 192 19.38 -16.99 11.11
CA LEU A 192 20.62 -17.37 11.79
C LEU A 192 20.39 -18.44 12.87
N GLY A 193 19.28 -18.35 13.61
CA GLY A 193 18.85 -19.38 14.57
C GLY A 193 18.68 -20.75 13.90
N TYR A 194 17.90 -20.83 12.82
CA TYR A 194 17.73 -22.09 12.08
C TYR A 194 19.04 -22.65 11.52
N ALA A 195 19.95 -21.79 11.07
CA ALA A 195 21.26 -22.21 10.59
C ALA A 195 22.13 -22.80 11.72
N SER A 196 22.07 -22.21 12.92
CA SER A 196 22.74 -22.73 14.11
C SER A 196 22.18 -24.09 14.52
N ASP A 197 20.86 -24.21 14.64
CA ASP A 197 20.17 -25.45 15.01
C ASP A 197 20.49 -26.58 14.01
N TYR A 198 20.55 -26.27 12.72
CA TYR A 198 20.94 -27.24 11.69
C TYR A 198 22.38 -27.75 11.89
N MET A 199 23.32 -26.85 12.19
CA MET A 199 24.73 -27.20 12.41
C MET A 199 24.91 -28.06 13.67
N GLU A 200 24.21 -27.74 14.75
CA GLU A 200 24.24 -28.51 16.01
C GLU A 200 23.66 -29.92 15.82
N ASN A 201 22.50 -30.03 15.16
CA ASN A 201 21.89 -31.32 14.87
C ASN A 201 22.78 -32.21 13.99
N LYS A 202 23.44 -31.63 12.99
CA LYS A 202 24.39 -32.34 12.12
C LYS A 202 25.62 -32.82 12.90
N HIS A 203 26.13 -31.99 13.82
CA HIS A 203 27.26 -32.35 14.67
C HIS A 203 26.92 -33.53 15.60
N HIS A 204 25.74 -33.55 16.20
CA HIS A 204 25.26 -34.69 17.00
C HIS A 204 25.11 -35.98 16.18
N LEU A 205 24.59 -35.90 14.96
CA LEU A 205 24.47 -37.05 14.05
C LEU A 205 25.82 -37.63 13.64
N MET A 206 26.84 -36.79 13.42
CA MET A 206 28.20 -37.23 13.09
C MET A 206 28.91 -37.93 14.25
N GLN A 207 28.59 -37.57 15.50
CA GLN A 207 29.14 -38.23 16.68
C GLN A 207 28.51 -39.62 16.93
N GLN A 208 27.24 -39.80 16.59
CA GLN A 208 26.54 -41.09 16.74
C GLN A 208 26.89 -42.12 15.66
N THR A 209 27.42 -41.69 14.51
CA THR A 209 27.85 -42.60 13.42
C THR A 209 29.32 -43.04 13.54
N GLN A 210 30.07 -42.49 14.50
CA GLN A 210 31.46 -42.86 14.78
C GLN A 210 31.62 -43.78 16.02
N SER A 211 30.51 -44.24 16.58
CA SER A 211 30.41 -45.22 17.69
C SER A 211 29.74 -46.50 17.22
#